data_AF-A0A1A9G122-F1
#
_entry.id   AF-A0A1A9G122-F1
#
_cell.length_a   1.000
_cell.length_b   1.000
_cell.length_c   1.000
_cell.angle_alpha   90.00
_cell.angle_beta   90.00
_cell.angle_gamma   90.00
#
_symmetry.space_group_name_H-M   'P 1'
#
loop_
_entity.id
_entity.type
_entity.pdbx_description
1 polymer ?
#
loop_
_entity_poly.entity_id
_entity_poly.type
_entity_poly.pdbx_seq_one_letter_code
_entity_poly.pdbx_strand_id
1 'polypeptide(L)' 'MAKKPLYLKPGGGRTVLQEGGEPWPADGMEAPDTAFVRRRIADQDLVPATQKTAPKEASAK' A
#
# COMPACT_ATOMS: atom_id res chain seq x y z
N MET A 1 -3.29 12.49 15.41
CA MET A 1 -3.78 11.11 15.56
C MET A 1 -3.14 10.28 14.45
N ALA A 2 -2.18 9.41 14.77
CA ALA A 2 -1.57 8.53 13.78
C ALA A 2 -2.57 7.43 13.42
N LYS A 3 -3.11 7.48 12.20
CA LYS A 3 -4.04 6.46 11.71
C LYS A 3 -3.24 5.21 11.34
N LYS A 4 -3.79 4.03 11.66
CA LYS A 4 -3.16 2.73 11.46
C LYS A 4 -2.75 2.55 9.99
N PRO A 5 -1.55 2.00 9.68
CA PRO A 5 -1.13 1.78 8.30
C PRO A 5 -2.16 0.89 7.59
N LEU A 6 -2.58 1.32 6.41
CA LEU A 6 -3.52 0.58 5.56
C LEU A 6 -2.72 -0.21 4.54
N TYR A 7 -3.18 -1.42 4.25
CA TYR A 7 -2.64 -2.19 3.15
C TYR A 7 -3.31 -1.76 1.85
N LEU A 8 -2.49 -1.25 0.94
CA LEU A 8 -2.95 -0.66 -0.30
C LEU A 8 -2.25 -1.32 -1.47
N LYS A 9 -2.97 -1.51 -2.56
CA LYS A 9 -2.42 -1.93 -3.84
C LYS A 9 -2.80 -0.94 -4.93
N PRO A 10 -2.07 -0.90 -6.06
CA PRO A 10 -2.46 -0.12 -7.22
C PRO A 10 -3.83 -0.56 -7.72
N GLY A 11 -4.65 0.41 -8.12
CA GLY A 11 -5.87 0.15 -8.89
C GLY A 11 -5.51 -0.67 -10.15
N GLY A 12 -6.39 -1.58 -10.55
CA GLY A 12 -6.12 -2.49 -11.67
C GLY A 12 -5.66 -1.74 -12.92
N GLY A 13 -4.49 -2.11 -13.45
CA GLY A 13 -3.88 -1.49 -14.62
C GLY A 13 -3.15 -0.16 -14.38
N ARG A 14 -2.95 0.26 -13.12
CA ARG A 14 -2.19 1.46 -12.78
C ARG A 14 -0.84 1.11 -12.17
N THR A 15 0.17 1.91 -12.50
CA THR A 15 1.49 1.90 -11.87
C THR A 15 1.59 3.14 -10.99
N VAL A 16 1.51 2.94 -9.67
CA VAL A 16 1.74 4.01 -8.69
C VAL A 16 3.21 3.95 -8.28
N LEU A 17 3.90 5.08 -8.22
CA LEU A 17 5.23 5.16 -7.63
C LEU A 17 5.10 5.57 -6.17
N GLN A 18 5.96 5.05 -5.30
CA GLN A 18 6.13 5.48 -3.94
C GLN A 18 6.84 6.85 -3.90
N GLU A 19 6.89 7.49 -2.73
CA GLU A 19 7.57 8.79 -2.56
C GLU A 19 9.06 8.74 -2.92
N GLY A 20 9.69 7.55 -2.78
CA GLY A 20 11.07 7.31 -3.21
C GLY A 20 11.26 7.05 -4.71
N GLY A 21 10.19 7.04 -5.50
CA GLY A 21 10.23 6.73 -6.94
C GLY A 21 10.18 5.24 -7.28
N GLU A 22 10.18 4.35 -6.29
CA GLU A 22 10.01 2.91 -6.50
C GLU A 22 8.56 2.57 -6.87
N PRO A 23 8.31 1.62 -7.79
CA PRO A 23 6.95 1.21 -8.10
C PRO A 23 6.29 0.55 -6.89
N TRP A 24 4.99 0.77 -6.78
CA TRP A 24 4.17 0.17 -5.75
C TRP A 24 3.94 -1.32 -6.08
N PRO A 25 4.06 -2.24 -5.11
CA PRO A 25 3.89 -3.67 -5.37
C PRO A 25 2.50 -4.02 -5.89
N ALA A 26 2.42 -4.90 -6.89
CA ALA A 26 1.13 -5.33 -7.48
C ALA A 26 0.24 -6.07 -6.47
N ASP A 27 0.85 -6.84 -5.56
CA ASP A 27 0.17 -7.52 -4.45
C ASP A 27 -0.28 -6.56 -3.33
N GLY A 28 0.28 -5.35 -3.31
CA GLY A 28 0.06 -4.34 -2.29
C GLY A 28 1.15 -4.29 -1.21
N MET A 29 1.13 -3.23 -0.41
CA MET A 29 2.04 -3.04 0.73
C MET A 29 1.36 -2.25 1.84
N GLU A 30 1.91 -2.33 3.05
CA GLU A 30 1.54 -1.43 4.13
C GLU A 30 2.05 -0.02 3.84
N ALA A 31 1.12 0.92 3.75
CA ALA A 31 1.42 2.31 3.49
C ALA A 31 1.32 3.12 4.79
N PRO A 32 2.32 3.96 5.10
CA PRO A 32 2.14 4.96 6.14
C PRO A 32 1.04 5.95 5.74
N ASP A 33 0.34 6.50 6.74
CA ASP A 33 -0.72 7.48 6.50
C ASP A 33 -0.14 8.87 6.19
N THR A 34 0.49 9.00 5.02
CA THR A 34 1.08 10.25 4.53
C THR A 34 0.11 11.01 3.61
N ALA A 35 0.37 12.30 3.39
CA ALA A 35 -0.42 13.11 2.47
C ALA A 35 -0.39 12.54 1.04
N PHE A 36 0.73 11.94 0.62
CA PHE A 36 0.87 11.25 -0.65
C PHE A 36 -0.14 10.10 -0.79
N VAL A 37 -0.14 9.21 0.20
CA VAL A 37 -1.01 8.02 0.22
C VAL A 37 -2.48 8.40 0.23
N ARG A 38 -2.87 9.39 1.06
CA ARG A 38 -4.24 9.89 1.11
C ARG A 38 -4.72 10.44 -0.24
N ARG A 39 -3.85 11.18 -0.94
CA ARG A 39 -4.16 11.71 -2.27
C ARG A 39 -4.35 10.59 -3.28
N ARG A 40 -3.49 9.57 -3.28
CA ARG A 40 -3.62 8.42 -4.18
C ARG A 40 -4.87 7.59 -3.91
N ILE A 41 -5.30 7.47 -2.65
CA ILE A 41 -6.58 6.84 -2.32
C ILE A 41 -7.75 7.68 -2.87
N ALA A 42 -7.70 9.00 -2.70
CA ALA A 42 -8.72 9.92 -3.22
C ALA A 42 -8.81 9.86 -4.76
N ASP A 43 -7.67 9.77 -5.45
CA ASP A 43 -7.55 9.64 -6.90
C ASP A 43 -7.89 8.21 -7.41
N GLN A 44 -8.23 7.30 -6.50
CA GLN A 44 -8.47 5.87 -6.77
C GLN A 44 -7.27 5.16 -7.40
N ASP A 45 -6.07 5.74 -7.27
CA ASP A 45 -4.80 5.15 -7.71
C ASP A 45 -4.39 4.00 -6.79
N LEU A 46 -4.62 4.18 -5.49
CA LEU A 46 -4.43 3.16 -4.48
C LEU A 46 -5.78 2.74 -3.91
N VAL A 47 -6.00 1.44 -3.88
CA VAL A 47 -7.22 0.86 -3.32
C VAL A 47 -6.89 0.02 -2.08
N PRO A 48 -7.76 0.03 -1.06
CA PRO A 48 -7.65 -0.89 0.06
C PRO A 48 -7.59 -2.32 -0.46
N ALA A 49 -6.53 -3.02 -0.11
CA ALA A 49 -6.40 -4.44 -0.36
C ALA A 49 -6.53 -5.18 0.96
N THR A 50 -7.17 -6.34 0.92
CA THR A 50 -6.94 -7.32 1.97
C THR A 50 -5.47 -7.71 1.90
N GLN A 51 -4.72 -7.50 3.00
CA GLN A 51 -3.50 -8.27 3.20
C GLN A 51 -3.94 -9.71 2.99
N LYS A 52 -3.46 -10.38 1.94
CA LYS A 52 -3.29 -11.81 2.06
C LYS A 52 -2.27 -11.91 3.17
N THR A 53 -2.74 -12.09 4.39
CA THR A 53 -1.90 -12.55 5.49
C THR A 53 -1.20 -13.73 4.88
N ALA A 54 0.08 -13.59 4.53
CA ALA A 54 0.92 -14.76 4.45
C ALA A 54 0.67 -15.45 5.78
N PRO A 55 0.21 -16.71 5.79
CA PRO A 55 0.05 -17.42 7.04
C PRO A 55 1.41 -17.36 7.72
N LYS A 56 1.49 -16.59 8.81
CA LYS A 56 2.52 -16.63 9.86
C LYS A 56 3.81 -17.35 9.44
N GLU A 57 4.78 -16.67 8.85
CA GLU A 57 6.23 -16.95 9.00
C GLU A 57 7.06 -16.08 8.06
N ALA A 58 7.68 -15.02 8.61
CA ALA A 58 9.00 -14.54 8.20
C ALA A 58 9.55 -13.52 9.23
N SER A 59 9.45 -13.82 10.52
CA SER A 59 10.53 -13.46 11.44
C SER A 59 11.33 -14.73 11.64
N ALA A 60 12.30 -14.94 10.75
CA ALA A 60 13.33 -15.94 10.94
C ALA A 60 14.44 -15.35 11.81
N LYS A 61 14.64 -16.02 12.94
CA LYS A 61 15.84 -16.13 13.77
C LYS A 61 15.87 -15.34 15.08
#